data_AF-D6PD20-F1
#
_entry.id   AF-D6PD20-F1
#
_cell.length_a   1.000
_cell.length_b   1.000
_cell.length_c   1.000
_cell.angle_alpha   90.00
_cell.angle_beta   90.00
_cell.angle_gamma   90.00
#
_symmetry.space_group_name_H-M   'P 1'
#
loop_
_entity.id
_entity.type
_entity.pdbx_description
1 polymer ?
#
loop_
_entity_poly.entity_id
_entity_poly.type
_entity_poly.pdbx_seq_one_letter_code
_entity_poly.pdbx_strand_id
1 'polypeptide(L)' 'MSAAQKLVDWSITRKANELYNQGYAVVAYPGVAKPVKHFPDGILKAMIDNDFEFAAVNRKSILSEWQNRYDAKSEAK' A
#
# COMPACT_ATOMS: atom_id res chain seq x y z
N MET A 1 10.13 -13.20 20.32
CA MET A 1 10.33 -12.01 19.46
C MET A 1 11.33 -12.22 18.33
N SER A 2 12.34 -13.10 18.46
CA SER A 2 13.39 -13.26 17.43
C SER A 2 12.91 -13.72 16.05
N ALA A 3 11.94 -14.63 15.96
CA ALA A 3 11.43 -15.11 14.67
C ALA A 3 10.63 -14.03 13.91
N ALA A 4 9.78 -13.29 14.62
CA ALA A 4 9.01 -12.20 14.04
C ALA A 4 9.93 -11.08 13.52
N GLN A 5 10.95 -10.70 14.30
CA GLN A 5 11.92 -9.69 13.87
C GLN A 5 12.71 -10.16 12.65
N LYS A 6 13.24 -11.39 12.64
CA LYS A 6 13.94 -11.96 11.48
C LYS A 6 13.08 -11.94 10.20
N LEU A 7 11.79 -12.22 10.33
CA LEU A 7 10.87 -12.17 9.19
C LEU A 7 10.69 -10.73 8.66
N VAL A 8 10.53 -9.76 9.55
CA VAL A 8 10.41 -8.34 9.18
C VAL A 8 11.71 -7.82 8.56
N ASP A 9 12.87 -8.15 9.15
CA ASP A 9 14.17 -7.76 8.61
C ASP A 9 14.40 -8.34 7.21
N TRP A 10 13.95 -9.56 6.97
CA TRP A 10 14.02 -10.18 5.65
C TRP A 10 13.06 -9.53 4.65
N SER A 11 11.82 -9.21 5.06
CA SER A 11 10.78 -8.68 4.15
C SER A 11 11.14 -7.31 3.56
N ILE A 12 12.00 -6.54 4.22
CA ILE A 12 12.46 -5.23 3.74
C ILE A 12 13.69 -5.30 2.83
N THR A 13 14.26 -6.49 2.61
CA THR A 13 15.45 -6.65 1.74
C THR A 13 15.12 -6.43 0.26
N ARG A 14 16.16 -6.10 -0.53
CA ARG A 14 16.06 -6.05 -2.00
C ARG A 14 15.54 -7.37 -2.58
N LYS A 15 16.08 -8.50 -2.10
CA LYS A 15 15.69 -9.85 -2.54
C LYS A 15 14.20 -10.12 -2.33
N ALA A 16 13.65 -9.76 -1.16
CA ALA A 16 12.22 -9.90 -0.91
C ALA A 16 11.39 -9.02 -1.85
N ASN A 17 11.81 -7.76 -2.07
CA ASN A 17 11.11 -6.85 -3.00
C ASN A 17 11.18 -7.30 -4.47
N GLU A 18 12.26 -7.96 -4.90
CA GLU A 18 12.36 -8.58 -6.22
C GLU A 18 11.35 -9.72 -6.39
N LEU A 19 11.10 -10.49 -5.32
CA LEU A 19 10.06 -11.51 -5.30
C LEU A 19 8.66 -10.86 -5.35
N TYR A 20 8.44 -9.79 -4.58
CA TYR A 20 7.17 -9.06 -4.58
C TYR A 20 6.84 -8.47 -5.95
N ASN A 21 7.84 -7.98 -6.69
CA ASN A 21 7.60 -7.37 -8.01
C ASN A 21 7.08 -8.36 -9.07
N GLN A 22 7.15 -9.67 -8.81
CA GLN A 22 6.47 -10.67 -9.65
C GLN A 22 4.95 -10.55 -9.58
N GLY A 23 4.40 -10.10 -8.44
CA GLY A 23 2.96 -9.95 -8.22
C GLY A 23 2.49 -8.49 -8.13
N TYR A 24 3.38 -7.54 -7.81
CA TYR A 24 3.03 -6.14 -7.58
C TYR A 24 3.80 -5.20 -8.52
N ALA A 25 3.08 -4.27 -9.14
CA ALA A 25 3.68 -3.27 -10.04
C ALA A 25 4.46 -2.17 -9.29
N VAL A 26 4.20 -2.00 -8.00
CA VAL A 26 4.92 -1.08 -7.11
C VAL A 26 5.41 -1.88 -5.89
N VAL A 27 6.69 -1.71 -5.55
CA VAL A 27 7.32 -2.30 -4.37
C VAL A 27 8.10 -1.23 -3.61
N ALA A 28 8.39 -1.47 -2.34
CA ALA A 28 8.96 -0.46 -1.46
C ALA A 28 10.44 -0.14 -1.77
N TYR A 29 11.20 -1.10 -2.30
CA TYR A 29 12.62 -0.90 -2.56
C TYR A 29 12.85 -0.11 -3.87
N PRO A 30 13.51 1.07 -3.82
CA PRO A 30 13.72 1.90 -5.01
C PRO A 30 14.48 1.17 -6.11
N GLY A 31 14.05 1.34 -7.36
CA GLY A 31 14.69 0.74 -8.54
C GLY A 31 14.48 -0.76 -8.72
N VAL A 32 13.67 -1.42 -7.87
CA VAL A 32 13.32 -2.84 -8.04
C VAL A 32 12.07 -3.02 -8.90
N ALA A 33 11.10 -2.11 -8.79
CA ALA A 33 9.86 -2.19 -9.56
C ALA A 33 10.13 -2.15 -11.07
N LYS A 34 9.71 -3.18 -11.78
CA LYS A 34 9.75 -3.25 -13.26
C LYS A 34 8.36 -2.98 -13.84
N PRO A 35 8.28 -2.49 -15.09
CA PRO A 35 7.01 -2.36 -15.80
C PRO A 35 6.25 -3.69 -15.84
N VAL A 36 4.95 -3.65 -15.55
CA VAL A 36 4.07 -4.81 -15.61
C VAL A 36 3.19 -4.68 -16.85
N LYS A 37 3.05 -5.78 -17.60
CA LYS A 37 2.22 -5.80 -18.82
C LYS A 37 0.79 -5.36 -18.49
N HIS A 38 0.26 -4.40 -19.25
CA HIS A 38 -1.07 -3.78 -19.05
C HIS A 38 -1.22 -2.89 -17.81
N PHE A 39 -0.14 -2.62 -17.07
CA PHE A 39 -0.16 -1.63 -16.00
C PHE A 39 0.28 -0.27 -16.55
N PRO A 40 -0.38 0.85 -16.18
CA PRO A 40 0.00 2.17 -16.67
C PRO A 40 1.43 2.56 -16.28
N ASP A 41 2.11 3.26 -17.18
CA ASP A 41 3.40 3.87 -16.88
C ASP A 41 3.24 5.08 -15.94
N GLY A 42 4.33 5.45 -15.26
CA GLY A 42 4.38 6.68 -14.47
C GLY A 42 3.61 6.64 -13.14
N ILE A 43 3.09 5.49 -12.71
CA ILE A 43 2.33 5.37 -11.46
C ILE A 43 3.07 5.91 -10.25
N LEU A 44 4.39 5.64 -10.11
CA LEU A 44 5.18 6.19 -9.00
C LEU A 44 5.13 7.73 -8.92
N LYS A 45 5.02 8.41 -10.07
CA LYS A 45 4.90 9.88 -10.13
C LYS A 45 3.47 10.36 -9.89
N ALA A 46 2.48 9.51 -10.16
CA ALA A 46 1.06 9.81 -9.96
C ALA A 46 0.57 9.50 -8.54
N MET A 47 1.38 8.82 -7.72
CA MET A 47 1.06 8.57 -6.32
C MET A 47 1.00 9.90 -5.57
N ILE A 48 0.00 10.01 -4.69
CA ILE A 48 -0.09 11.12 -3.75
C ILE A 48 1.08 11.06 -2.76
N ASP A 49 1.50 12.22 -2.28
CA ASP A 49 2.34 12.31 -1.10
C ASP A 49 1.47 12.00 0.12
N ASN A 50 1.52 10.75 0.59
CA ASN A 50 0.62 10.26 1.63
C ASN A 50 1.22 10.45 3.01
N ASP A 51 0.58 11.27 3.83
CA ASP A 51 0.90 11.39 5.25
C ASP A 51 0.23 10.25 6.04
N PHE A 52 0.99 9.18 6.25
CA PHE A 52 0.53 8.01 7.00
C PHE A 52 0.27 8.31 8.48
N GLU A 53 0.96 9.29 9.07
CA GLU A 53 0.75 9.68 10.47
C GLU A 53 -0.57 10.43 10.61
N PHE A 54 -0.83 11.40 9.75
CA PHE A 54 -2.12 12.08 9.66
C PHE A 54 -3.26 11.06 9.47
N ALA A 55 -3.10 10.13 8.53
CA ALA A 55 -4.11 9.11 8.26
C ALA A 55 -4.35 8.19 9.47
N ALA A 56 -3.28 7.82 10.21
CA ALA A 56 -3.38 6.98 11.40
C ALA A 56 -4.09 7.71 12.55
N VAL A 57 -3.69 8.94 12.87
CA VAL A 57 -4.25 9.74 13.96
C VAL A 57 -5.70 10.13 13.68
N ASN A 58 -6.03 10.45 12.42
CA ASN A 58 -7.37 10.90 12.02
C ASN A 58 -8.27 9.77 11.50
N ARG A 59 -7.82 8.50 11.57
CA ARG A 59 -8.51 7.33 11.02
C ARG A 59 -10.01 7.33 11.33
N LYS A 60 -10.39 7.61 12.58
CA LYS A 60 -11.79 7.62 13.00
C LYS A 60 -12.62 8.64 12.23
N SER A 61 -12.15 9.89 12.13
CA SER A 61 -12.88 10.96 11.43
C SER A 61 -12.97 10.68 9.93
N ILE A 62 -11.87 10.23 9.32
CA ILE A 62 -11.83 9.86 7.90
C ILE A 62 -12.85 8.77 7.59
N LEU A 63 -12.88 7.70 8.40
CA LEU A 63 -13.82 6.60 8.21
C LEU A 63 -15.27 7.01 8.46
N SER A 64 -15.54 7.83 9.47
CA SER A 64 -16.91 8.34 9.72
C SER A 64 -17.43 9.20 8.56
N GLU A 65 -16.58 10.05 7.98
CA GLU A 65 -16.96 10.86 6.83
C GLU A 65 -17.19 10.00 5.57
N TRP A 66 -16.33 9.00 5.35
CA TRP A 66 -16.51 8.06 4.25
C TRP A 66 -17.83 7.28 4.40
N GLN A 67 -18.12 6.79 5.61
CA GLN A 67 -19.37 6.08 5.88
C GLN A 67 -20.60 6.95 5.63
N ASN A 68 -20.60 8.18 6.15
CA ASN A 68 -21.69 9.14 5.91
C ASN A 68 -21.98 9.33 4.41
N ARG A 69 -20.93 9.44 3.58
CA ARG A 69 -21.07 9.68 2.15
C ARG A 69 -21.45 8.43 1.34
N TYR A 70 -20.95 7.27 1.73
CA TYR A 70 -20.92 6.11 0.82
C TYR A 70 -21.52 4.81 1.39
N ASP A 71 -21.85 4.76 2.69
CA ASP A 71 -22.38 3.55 3.34
C ASP A 71 -23.88 3.36 3.10
N ALA A 72 -24.56 4.29 2.42
CA ALA A 72 -25.99 4.16 2.11
C ALA A 72 -26.34 2.99 1.15
N LYS A 73 -25.34 2.26 0.62
CA LYS A 73 -25.49 1.11 -0.27
C LYS A 73 -25.00 -0.22 0.34
N SER A 74 -24.51 -0.22 1.58
CA SER A 74 -23.92 -1.42 2.19
C SER A 74 -24.95 -2.33 2.87
N GLU A 75 -26.19 -1.87 3.06
CA GLU A 75 -27.32 -2.74 3.40
C GLU A 75 -28.15 -3.08 2.15
N ALA A 76 -28.43 -4.36 1.95
CA ALA A 76 -29.49 -4.78 1.02
C ALA A 76 -30.84 -4.37 1.62
N LYS A 77 -31.66 -3.67 0.84
CA LYS A 77 -33.08 -3.45 1.19
C LYS A 77 -33.90 -4.71 0.98
#